data_AF-A0A257ISR8-F1
#
_entry.id   AF-A0A257ISR8-F1
#
_cell.length_a   1.000
_cell.length_b   1.000
_cell.length_c   1.000
_cell.angle_alpha   90.00
_cell.angle_beta   90.00
_cell.angle_gamma   90.00
#
_symmetry.space_group_name_H-M   'P 1'
#
loop_
_entity.id
_entity.type
_entity.pdbx_description
1 polymer ?
#
loop_
_entity_poly.entity_id
_entity_poly.type
_entity_poly.pdbx_seq_one_letter_code
_entity_poly.pdbx_strand_id
1 'polypeptide(L)' 'IDDHGCRVHEPVWQVFAHAVRRLGPRPTLIEWDHQLPSWPELLAEAALAEQLIAEHSGMAAP' A
#
# COMPACT_ATOMS: atom_id res chain seq x y z
N ILE A 1 15.06 -10.06 -5.33
CA ILE A 1 15.17 -10.27 -3.88
C ILE A 1 14.04 -9.44 -3.29
N ASP A 2 13.28 -10.00 -2.37
CA ASP A 2 12.16 -9.32 -1.70
C ASP A 2 12.66 -8.91 -0.31
N ASP A 3 13.46 -7.85 -0.26
CA ASP A 3 14.18 -7.42 0.95
C ASP A 3 13.56 -6.20 1.63
N HIS A 4 12.42 -5.73 1.12
CA HIS A 4 11.67 -4.56 1.60
C HIS A 4 12.56 -3.39 2.05
N GLY A 5 13.69 -3.16 1.35
CA GLY A 5 14.66 -2.12 1.70
C GLY A 5 14.44 -0.81 0.96
N CYS A 6 13.37 -0.70 0.19
CA CYS A 6 13.06 0.44 -0.64
C CYS A 6 11.55 0.63 -0.79
N ARG A 7 11.16 1.76 -1.39
CA ARG A 7 9.77 2.08 -1.64
C ARG A 7 9.07 0.97 -2.41
N VAL A 8 7.79 0.75 -2.14
CA VAL A 8 6.98 -0.22 -2.87
C VAL A 8 6.93 0.19 -4.34
N HIS A 9 7.37 -0.72 -5.22
CA HIS A 9 7.43 -0.44 -6.66
C HIS A 9 6.02 -0.31 -7.26
N GLU A 10 5.89 0.55 -8.28
CA GLU A 10 4.63 0.79 -9.00
C GLU A 10 3.90 -0.50 -9.47
N PRO A 11 4.57 -1.52 -10.04
CA PRO A 11 3.87 -2.76 -10.41
C PRO A 11 3.27 -3.52 -9.22
N VAL A 12 3.83 -3.39 -8.01
CA VAL A 12 3.28 -4.02 -6.80
C VAL A 12 1.98 -3.32 -6.40
N TRP A 13 1.90 -2.00 -6.51
CA TRP A 13 0.65 -1.25 -6.30
C TRP A 13 -0.46 -1.67 -7.27
N GLN A 14 -0.12 -1.94 -8.53
CA GLN A 14 -1.09 -2.45 -9.52
C GLN A 14 -1.63 -3.84 -9.14
N VAL A 15 -0.75 -4.73 -8.65
CA VAL A 15 -1.15 -6.05 -8.15
C VAL A 15 -1.99 -5.93 -6.89
N PHE A 16 -1.64 -5.02 -5.97
CA PHE A 16 -2.41 -4.73 -4.77
C PHE A 16 -3.82 -4.24 -5.11
N ALA A 17 -3.97 -3.26 -6.00
CA ALA A 17 -5.28 -2.79 -6.47
C ALA A 17 -6.12 -3.93 -7.08
N HIS A 18 -5.49 -4.79 -7.90
CA HIS A 18 -6.16 -5.98 -8.42
C HIS A 18 -6.63 -6.93 -7.29
N ALA A 19 -5.81 -7.13 -6.26
CA ALA A 19 -6.13 -7.98 -5.12
C ALA A 19 -7.31 -7.41 -4.32
N VAL A 20 -7.30 -6.12 -3.99
CA VAL A 20 -8.40 -5.43 -3.29
C VAL A 20 -9.70 -5.57 -4.08
N ARG A 21 -9.67 -5.32 -5.39
CA ARG A 21 -10.86 -5.46 -6.25
C ARG A 21 -11.46 -6.87 -6.22
N ARG A 22 -10.65 -7.91 -6.05
CA ARG A 22 -11.15 -9.30 -6.01
C ARG A 22 -11.52 -9.80 -4.61
N LEU A 23 -10.80 -9.34 -3.58
CA LEU A 23 -10.89 -9.89 -2.22
C LEU A 23 -11.68 -8.99 -1.26
N GLY A 24 -12.03 -7.78 -1.71
CA GLY A 24 -12.57 -6.71 -0.90
C GLY A 24 -11.50 -6.01 -0.05
N PRO A 25 -11.89 -4.98 0.73
CA PRO A 25 -11.00 -4.33 1.68
C PRO A 25 -10.41 -5.33 2.69
N ARG A 26 -9.11 -5.24 2.93
CA ARG A 26 -8.40 -6.03 3.94
C ARG A 26 -7.44 -5.14 4.72
N PRO A 27 -7.25 -5.36 6.04
CA PRO A 27 -6.14 -4.77 6.77
C PRO A 27 -4.84 -5.02 6.01
N THR A 28 -4.08 -3.95 5.77
CA THR A 28 -2.88 -3.96 4.93
C THR A 28 -1.73 -3.34 5.71
N LEU A 29 -0.55 -3.94 5.63
CA LEU A 29 0.68 -3.47 6.24
C LEU A 29 1.68 -3.13 5.14
N ILE A 30 2.33 -1.97 5.24
CA ILE A 30 3.51 -1.65 4.44
C ILE A 30 4.73 -2.11 5.21
N GLU A 31 5.54 -2.99 4.62
CA GLU A 31 6.70 -3.62 5.24
C GLU A 31 7.99 -2.92 4.81
N TRP A 32 8.90 -2.74 5.76
CA TRP A 32 10.26 -2.25 5.56
C TRP A 32 11.23 -3.01 6.47
N ASP A 33 12.15 -3.79 5.89
CA ASP A 33 13.07 -4.62 6.68
C ASP A 33 14.30 -3.84 7.15
N HIS A 34 14.76 -2.91 6.32
CA HIS A 34 15.96 -2.12 6.55
C HIS A 34 15.90 -0.80 5.77
N GLN A 35 16.89 0.08 5.95
CA GLN A 35 16.95 1.41 5.31
C GLN A 35 15.66 2.23 5.49
N LEU A 36 15.14 2.25 6.73
CA LEU A 36 13.89 2.93 7.06
C LEU A 36 13.88 4.35 6.48
N PRO A 37 12.84 4.71 5.71
CA PRO A 37 12.75 6.01 5.09
C PRO A 37 12.30 7.06 6.12
N SER A 38 12.14 8.30 5.68
CA SER A 38 11.60 9.33 6.55
C SER A 38 10.15 9.03 6.95
N TRP A 39 9.72 9.57 8.09
CA TRP A 39 8.34 9.42 8.54
C TRP A 39 7.28 9.86 7.51
N PRO A 40 7.44 11.00 6.78
CA PRO A 40 6.52 11.38 5.72
C PRO A 40 6.45 10.38 4.56
N GLU A 41 7.56 9.71 4.23
CA GLU A 41 7.59 8.69 3.17
C GLU A 41 6.82 7.43 3.58
N LEU A 42 7.00 6.96 4.82
CA LEU A 42 6.21 5.85 5.37
C LEU A 42 4.71 6.16 5.33
N LEU A 43 4.33 7.36 5.77
CA LEU A 43 2.93 7.78 5.77
C LEU A 43 2.37 7.91 4.35
N ALA A 44 3.17 8.32 3.37
CA ALA A 44 2.72 8.43 1.99
C ALA A 44 2.38 7.05 1.39
N GLU A 45 3.14 6.00 1.69
CA GLU A 45 2.84 4.64 1.23
C GLU A 45 1.61 4.06 1.94
N ALA A 46 1.47 4.30 3.24
CA ALA A 46 0.26 3.93 3.97
C ALA A 46 -1.00 4.63 3.41
N ALA A 47 -0.92 5.94 3.15
CA ALA A 47 -2.01 6.71 2.57
C ALA A 47 -2.38 6.21 1.16
N LEU A 48 -1.40 5.83 0.34
CA LEU A 48 -1.67 5.24 -0.97
C LEU A 48 -2.41 3.90 -0.86
N ALA A 49 -2.03 3.04 0.09
CA ALA A 49 -2.75 1.81 0.35
C ALA A 49 -4.21 2.07 0.79
N GLU A 50 -4.42 3.02 1.70
CA GLU A 50 -5.75 3.44 2.15
C GLU A 50 -6.61 3.97 1.00
N GLN A 51 -6.04 4.80 0.12
CA GLN A 51 -6.72 5.32 -1.06
C GLN A 51 -7.17 4.17 -1.98
N LEU A 52 -6.26 3.26 -2.33
CA LEU A 52 -6.58 2.12 -3.20
C LEU A 52 -7.64 1.20 -2.58
N ILE A 53 -7.64 1.03 -1.26
CA ILE A 53 -8.68 0.30 -0.54
C ILE A 53 -10.03 1.02 -0.65
N ALA A 54 -10.07 2.32 -0.40
CA ALA A 54 -11.28 3.13 -0.43
C ALA A 54 -11.94 3.12 -1.82
N GLU A 55 -11.14 3.35 -2.88
CA GLU A 55 -11.57 3.32 -4.29
C GLU A 55 -12.32 2.04 -4.66
N HIS A 56 -11.95 0.90 -4.06
CA HIS A 56 -12.50 -0.41 -4.36
C HIS A 56 -13.52 -0.91 -3.32
N SER A 57 -13.78 -0.13 -2.27
CA SER A 57 -14.75 -0.46 -1.21
C SER A 57 -16.06 0.33 -1.33
N GLY A 58 -16.15 1.29 -2.25
CA GLY A 58 -17.28 2.24 -2.33
C GLY A 58 -17.35 3.19 -1.12
N MET A 59 -16.31 3.21 -0.28
CA MET A 59 -16.14 4.12 0.83
C MET A 59 -15.31 5.31 0.34
N ALA A 60 -15.78 6.53 0.57
CA ALA A 60 -14.93 7.71 0.38
C ALA A 60 -13.79 7.67 1.42
N ALA A 61 -12.56 7.93 0.98
CA ALA A 61 -11.43 8.14 1.88
C ALA A 61 -11.78 9.28 2.88
N PRO A 62 -11.39 9.15 4.17
CA PRO A 62 -11.73 10.13 5.21
C PRO A 62 -11.12 11.51 4.95
#